data_AF-A0A183L3K7-F1
#
_entry.id   AF-A0A183L3K7-F1
#
_cell.length_a   1.000
_cell.length_b   1.000
_cell.length_c   1.000
_cell.angle_alpha   90.00
_cell.angle_beta   90.00
_cell.angle_gamma   90.00
#
_symmetry.space_group_name_H-M   'P 1'
#
loop_
_entity.id
_entity.type
_entity.pdbx_description
1 polymer ?
#
loop_
_entity_poly.entity_id
_entity_poly.type
_entity_poly.pdbx_seq_one_letter_code
_entity_poly.pdbx_strand_id
1 'polypeptide(L)'
;MKNKIAINNSRTRTEKVKKQAEYVEANRQVKENIRADEQKYVEKLATTTENDAREGNMKQLYDTTKKLTGRHSKPERPVKNKEGEPVTGIQEQRSR
;
A
#
# COMPACT_ATOMS: atom_id res chain seq x y z
N MET A 1 -46.28 -1.24 3.74
CA MET A 1 -45.05 -1.96 4.16
C MET A 1 -43.95 -2.01 3.09
N LYS A 2 -44.28 -2.11 1.79
CA LYS A 2 -43.28 -2.19 0.70
C LYS A 2 -42.29 -1.01 0.63
N ASN A 3 -42.73 0.22 0.91
CA ASN A 3 -41.86 1.41 0.90
C ASN A 3 -40.76 1.39 1.97
N LYS A 4 -41.03 0.84 3.17
CA LYS A 4 -40.04 0.76 4.25
C LYS A 4 -38.88 -0.19 3.89
N ILE A 5 -39.20 -1.28 3.18
CA ILE A 5 -38.21 -2.26 2.71
C ILE A 5 -37.33 -1.64 1.62
N ALA A 6 -37.92 -0.95 0.65
CA ALA A 6 -37.18 -0.26 -0.41
C ALA A 6 -36.21 0.80 0.13
N ILE A 7 -36.64 1.60 1.11
CA ILE A 7 -35.82 2.62 1.77
C ILE A 7 -34.68 1.99 2.58
N ASN A 8 -34.94 0.87 3.25
CA ASN A 8 -33.89 0.15 3.99
C ASN A 8 -32.82 -0.39 3.01
N ASN A 9 -33.25 -1.03 1.93
CA ASN A 9 -32.35 -1.60 0.93
C ASN A 9 -31.46 -0.54 0.27
N SER A 10 -32.02 0.64 -0.06
CA SER A 10 -31.24 1.74 -0.62
C SER A 10 -30.21 2.28 0.37
N ARG A 11 -30.56 2.42 1.65
CA ARG A 11 -29.62 2.81 2.71
C ARG A 11 -28.48 1.81 2.86
N THR A 12 -28.77 0.51 2.91
CA THR A 12 -27.74 -0.53 3.01
C THR A 12 -26.78 -0.49 1.81
N ARG A 13 -27.29 -0.27 0.60
CA ARG A 13 -26.45 -0.14 -0.61
C ARG A 13 -25.54 1.09 -0.53
N THR A 14 -26.06 2.23 -0.10
CA THR A 14 -25.26 3.46 0.06
C THR A 14 -24.15 3.28 1.09
N GLU A 15 -24.44 2.66 2.24
CA GLU A 15 -23.45 2.41 3.29
C GLU A 15 -22.35 1.44 2.82
N LYS A 16 -22.68 0.43 2.01
CA LYS A 16 -21.67 -0.45 1.39
C LYS A 16 -20.74 0.32 0.45
N VAL A 17 -21.28 1.22 -0.38
CA VAL A 17 -20.49 2.04 -1.31
C VAL A 17 -19.56 3.00 -0.56
N LYS A 18 -20.03 3.63 0.52
CA LYS A 18 -19.20 4.50 1.37
C LYS A 18 -18.02 3.74 1.97
N LYS A 19 -18.29 2.60 2.62
CA LYS A 19 -17.23 1.76 3.21
C LYS A 19 -16.20 1.30 2.17
N GLN A 20 -16.64 1.00 0.95
CA GLN A 20 -15.73 0.64 -0.13
C GLN A 20 -14.85 1.82 -0.57
N ALA A 21 -15.41 3.03 -0.65
CA ALA A 21 -14.65 4.23 -0.97
C ALA A 21 -13.59 4.53 0.11
N GLU A 22 -13.98 4.47 1.39
CA GLU A 22 -13.07 4.65 2.54
C GLU A 22 -11.91 3.63 2.50
N TYR A 23 -12.22 2.37 2.19
CA TYR A 23 -11.21 1.31 2.08
C TYR A 23 -10.21 1.55 0.94
N VAL A 24 -10.68 2.00 -0.23
CA VAL A 24 -9.82 2.32 -1.37
C VAL A 24 -8.90 3.51 -1.05
N GLU A 25 -9.43 4.54 -0.39
CA GLU A 25 -8.68 5.72 0.01
C GLU A 25 -7.62 5.39 1.06
N ALA A 26 -7.98 4.63 2.10
CA ALA A 26 -7.05 4.17 3.12
C ALA A 26 -5.91 3.31 2.53
N ASN A 27 -6.24 2.37 1.64
CA ASN A 27 -5.23 1.54 0.96
C ASN A 27 -4.29 2.37 0.07
N ARG A 28 -4.81 3.40 -0.61
CA ARG A 28 -3.99 4.33 -1.39
C ARG A 28 -3.01 5.06 -0.47
N GLN A 29 -3.48 5.59 0.65
CA GLN A 29 -2.63 6.31 1.61
C GLN A 29 -1.53 5.41 2.19
N VAL A 30 -1.85 4.17 2.54
CA VAL A 30 -0.88 3.20 3.04
C VAL A 30 0.23 2.95 2.02
N LYS A 31 -0.12 2.74 0.74
CA LYS A 31 0.86 2.55 -0.34
C LYS A 31 1.74 3.76 -0.56
N GLU A 32 1.16 4.97 -0.50
CA GLU A 32 1.93 6.22 -0.61
C GLU A 32 2.91 6.35 0.58
N ASN A 33 2.48 6.03 1.79
CA ASN A 33 3.34 6.06 2.99
C ASN A 33 4.48 5.04 2.92
N ILE A 34 4.22 3.81 2.48
CA ILE A 34 5.26 2.78 2.32
C ILE A 34 6.32 3.25 1.32
N ARG A 35 5.91 3.80 0.17
CA ARG A 35 6.84 4.33 -0.83
C ARG A 35 7.66 5.50 -0.28
N ALA A 36 7.03 6.40 0.46
CA ALA A 36 7.72 7.54 1.06
C ALA A 36 8.74 7.10 2.13
N ASP A 37 8.42 6.11 2.96
CA ASP A 37 9.34 5.54 3.94
C ASP A 37 10.53 4.85 3.27
N GLU A 38 10.29 4.07 2.21
CA GLU A 38 11.33 3.45 1.40
C GLU A 38 12.27 4.49 0.77
N GLN A 39 11.72 5.55 0.20
CA GLN A 39 12.51 6.66 -0.36
C GLN A 39 13.37 7.34 0.70
N LYS A 40 12.80 7.67 1.88
CA LYS A 40 13.53 8.27 2.99
C LYS A 40 14.66 7.36 3.48
N TYR A 41 14.41 6.05 3.56
CA TYR A 41 15.43 5.08 3.94
C TYR A 41 16.58 5.03 2.93
N VAL A 42 16.27 4.98 1.63
CA VAL A 42 17.27 4.99 0.55
C VAL A 42 18.08 6.29 0.55
N GLU A 43 17.44 7.45 0.70
CA GLU A 43 18.10 8.76 0.76
C GLU A 43 19.05 8.87 1.97
N LYS A 44 18.62 8.40 3.15
CA LYS A 44 19.48 8.33 4.34
C LYS A 44 20.72 7.46 4.12
N LEU A 45 20.58 6.34 3.42
CA LEU A 45 21.71 5.49 3.08
C LEU A 45 22.64 6.17 2.06
N ALA A 46 22.09 6.82 1.04
CA ALA A 46 22.87 7.55 0.04
C ALA A 46 23.70 8.67 0.67
N THR A 47 23.08 9.50 1.49
CA THR A 47 23.76 10.59 2.22
C THR A 47 24.86 10.08 3.16
N THR A 48 24.63 8.95 3.84
CA THR A 48 25.68 8.31 4.66
C THR A 48 26.84 7.82 3.79
N THR A 49 26.53 7.22 2.64
CA THR A 49 27.53 6.72 1.68
C THR A 49 28.40 7.86 1.12
N GLU A 50 27.80 9.02 0.82
CA GLU A 50 28.54 10.21 0.35
C GLU A 50 29.50 10.76 1.41
N ASN A 51 29.08 10.77 2.68
CA ASN A 51 29.94 11.18 3.79
C ASN A 51 31.09 10.19 4.02
N ASP A 52 30.81 8.89 4.02
CA ASP A 52 31.82 7.84 4.16
C ASP A 52 32.86 7.91 3.03
N ALA A 53 32.42 8.19 1.79
CA ALA A 53 33.32 8.37 0.66
C ALA A 53 34.23 9.60 0.84
N ARG A 54 33.70 10.69 1.39
CA ARG A 54 34.48 11.90 1.71
C ARG A 54 35.49 11.67 2.83
N GLU A 55 35.15 10.86 3.83
CA GLU A 55 36.05 10.49 4.94
C GLU A 55 37.04 9.37 4.59
N GLY A 56 36.90 8.71 3.43
CA GLY A 56 37.76 7.60 3.01
C GLY A 56 37.40 6.24 3.62
N ASN A 57 36.20 6.10 4.21
CA ASN A 57 35.70 4.87 4.84
C ASN A 57 35.14 3.87 3.80
N MET A 58 36.00 3.37 2.90
CA MET A 58 35.64 2.50 1.77
C MET A 58 34.91 1.20 2.17
N LYS A 59 35.17 0.66 3.37
CA LYS A 59 34.53 -0.57 3.86
C LYS A 59 33.02 -0.36 4.14
N GLN A 60 32.65 0.76 4.76
CA GLN A 60 31.25 1.07 5.06
C GLN A 60 30.46 1.42 3.80
N LEU A 61 31.12 2.07 2.84
CA LEU A 61 30.58 2.34 1.51
C LEU A 61 30.13 1.02 0.84
N TYR A 62 31.01 0.02 0.78
CA TYR A 62 30.70 -1.29 0.17
C TYR A 62 29.53 -2.02 0.86
N ASP A 63 29.53 -2.07 2.19
CA ASP A 63 28.47 -2.71 2.97
C ASP A 63 27.10 -2.03 2.77
N THR A 64 27.09 -0.72 2.56
CA THR A 64 25.88 0.07 2.35
C THR A 64 25.34 -0.11 0.93
N THR A 65 26.21 -0.10 -0.08
CA THR A 65 25.83 -0.41 -1.47
C THR A 65 25.24 -1.82 -1.61
N LYS A 66 25.82 -2.80 -0.92
CA LYS A 66 25.31 -4.18 -0.90
C LYS A 66 23.90 -4.29 -0.30
N LYS A 67 23.57 -3.46 0.70
CA LYS A 67 22.22 -3.40 1.28
C LYS A 67 21.20 -2.77 0.32
N LEU A 68 21.62 -1.80 -0.49
CA LEU A 68 20.76 -1.17 -1.51
C LEU A 68 20.42 -2.15 -2.64
N THR A 69 21.40 -2.93 -3.12
CA THR A 69 21.18 -3.85 -4.26
C THR A 69 20.37 -5.10 -3.89
N GLY A 70 20.36 -5.52 -2.62
CA GLY A 70 19.70 -6.76 -2.18
C GLY A 70 18.19 -6.70 -1.91
N ARG A 71 17.55 -5.54 -2.10
CA ARG A 71 16.23 -5.25 -1.48
C ARG A 71 15.00 -5.35 -2.40
N HIS A 72 14.90 -6.35 -3.29
CA HIS A 72 13.68 -6.49 -4.12
C HIS A 72 13.33 -7.96 -4.37
N SER A 73 12.47 -8.56 -3.53
CA SER A 73 12.04 -9.96 -3.76
C SER A 73 10.60 -10.29 -3.38
N LYS A 74 9.86 -9.43 -2.64
CA LYS A 74 8.46 -9.74 -2.30
C LYS A 74 7.53 -8.62 -2.78
N PRO A 75 6.58 -8.90 -3.70
CA PRO A 75 5.50 -7.97 -3.99
C PRO A 75 4.58 -7.86 -2.76
N GLU A 76 4.05 -6.65 -2.57
CA GLU A 76 3.03 -6.36 -1.56
C GLU A 76 1.83 -7.32 -1.74
N ARG A 77 1.46 -8.06 -0.68
CA ARG A 77 0.35 -9.01 -0.75
C ARG A 77 -0.98 -8.24 -0.78
N PRO A 78 -1.91 -8.60 -1.69
CA PRO A 78 -3.25 -8.01 -1.69
C PRO A 78 -3.96 -8.24 -0.35
N VAL A 79 -4.59 -7.20 0.17
CA VAL A 79 -5.46 -7.30 1.34
C VAL A 79 -6.71 -8.12 0.95
N LYS A 80 -7.09 -9.06 1.82
CA LYS A 80 -8.19 -10.00 1.61
C LYS A 80 -9.42 -9.64 2.44
N ASN A 81 -10.62 -9.94 1.94
CA ASN A 81 -11.86 -9.85 2.73
C ASN A 81 -11.98 -11.02 3.73
N LYS A 82 -13.08 -11.08 4.49
CA LYS A 82 -13.32 -12.15 5.48
C LYS A 82 -13.44 -13.53 4.83
N GLU A 83 -13.74 -13.54 3.54
CA GLU A 83 -13.91 -14.70 2.67
C GLU A 83 -12.57 -15.14 2.03
N GLY A 84 -11.47 -14.42 2.30
CA GLY A 84 -10.13 -14.78 1.83
C GLY A 84 -9.82 -14.36 0.39
N GLU A 85 -10.72 -13.61 -0.24
CA GLU A 85 -10.61 -13.12 -1.62
C GLU A 85 -9.82 -11.82 -1.67
N PRO A 86 -8.91 -11.64 -2.65
CA PRO A 86 -8.22 -10.37 -2.87
C PRO A 86 -9.26 -9.28 -3.13
N VAL A 87 -9.17 -8.17 -2.41
CA VAL A 87 -10.03 -6.99 -2.65
C VAL A 87 -9.47 -6.19 -3.84
N THR A 88 -9.20 -6.87 -4.96
CA THR A 88 -8.94 -6.23 -6.25
C THR A 88 -10.28 -5.78 -6.77
N GLY A 89 -10.64 -4.53 -6.51
CA GLY A 89 -11.86 -3.96 -7.02
C GLY A 89 -11.85 -4.01 -8.54
N ILE A 90 -12.71 -4.86 -9.13
CA ILE A 90 -13.23 -4.81 -10.49
C ILE A 90 -14.28 -5.95 -10.59
N GLN A 91 -15.55 -5.56 -10.56
CA GLN A 91 -16.44 -5.83 -11.70
C GLN A 91 -16.95 -7.27 -11.99
N GLU A 92 -17.14 -8.17 -11.02
CA GLU A 92 -17.87 -9.44 -11.28
C GLU A 92 -19.18 -9.59 -10.52
N GLN A 93 -19.87 -8.47 -10.22
CA GLN A 93 -21.25 -8.55 -9.73
C GLN A 93 -22.11 -7.38 -10.21
N ARG A 94 -22.07 -7.12 -11.52
CA ARG A 94 -23.06 -6.30 -12.22
C ARG A 94 -23.76 -7.06 -13.36
N SER A 95 -23.82 -8.39 -13.26
CA SER A 95 -24.66 -9.24 -14.11
C SER A 95 -25.71 -9.94 -13.26
N ARG A 96 -26.79 -9.20 -12.96
CA ARG A 96 -28.20 -9.60 -13.00
C ARG A 96 -29.06 -8.37 -12.70
#